data_AF-A0A8H5YL50-F1
#
_entry.id   AF-A0A8H5YL50-F1
#
_cell.length_a   1.000
_cell.length_b   1.000
_cell.length_c   1.000
_cell.angle_alpha   90.00
_cell.angle_beta   90.00
_cell.angle_gamma   90.00
#
_symmetry.space_group_name_H-M   'P 1'
#
loop_
_entity.id
_entity.type
_entity.pdbx_description
1 polymer ?
#
loop_
_entity_poly.entity_id
_entity_poly.type
_entity_poly.pdbx_seq_one_letter_code
_entity_poly.pdbx_strand_id
1 'polypeptide(L)'
;MTKEDHRVGTQNERAQNETMAVLSDYLPMRRPPTCTWDVEIVKWQYASELIRTYDHIYDRIAHNLEFHKFPEYLKVGIKDQNTITEKWPFRLKLKFGQEGAQQEFDRVMGQAITTKAFYLEFKRV
;
A
#
# COMPACT_ATOMS: atom_id res chain seq x y z
N MET A 1 5.77 28.00 -3.50
CA MET A 1 6.26 26.60 -3.55
C MET A 1 7.58 26.55 -2.80
N THR A 2 7.64 25.87 -1.66
CA THR A 2 8.84 25.82 -0.81
C THR A 2 9.79 24.70 -1.26
N LYS A 3 11.06 24.74 -0.84
CA LYS A 3 12.04 23.67 -1.13
C LYS A 3 11.59 22.30 -0.61
N GLU A 4 10.72 22.29 0.38
CA GLU A 4 10.12 21.10 1.00
C GLU A 4 9.06 20.48 0.08
N ASP A 5 8.23 21.30 -0.57
CA ASP A 5 7.25 20.84 -1.57
C ASP A 5 7.93 20.16 -2.78
N HIS A 6 9.05 20.72 -3.26
CA HIS A 6 9.82 20.12 -4.36
C HIS A 6 10.47 18.79 -3.97
N ARG A 7 10.93 18.65 -2.72
CA ARG A 7 11.55 17.42 -2.22
C ARG A 7 10.53 16.31 -2.01
N VAL A 8 9.34 16.65 -1.49
CA VAL A 8 8.22 15.72 -1.36
C VAL A 8 7.69 15.30 -2.73
N GLY A 9 7.61 16.23 -3.69
CA GLY A 9 7.23 15.94 -5.08
C GLY A 9 8.19 14.94 -5.75
N THR A 10 9.50 15.19 -5.68
CA THR A 10 10.52 14.31 -6.29
C THR A 10 10.59 12.93 -5.65
N GLN A 11 10.37 12.81 -4.34
CA GLN A 11 10.35 11.52 -3.65
C GLN A 11 9.10 10.70 -4.00
N ASN A 12 7.94 11.36 -4.15
CA ASN A 12 6.69 10.74 -4.54
C ASN A 12 6.72 10.27 -6.00
N GLU A 13 7.30 11.08 -6.91
CA GLU A 13 7.51 10.72 -8.31
C GLU A 13 8.44 9.50 -8.46
N ARG A 14 9.50 9.42 -7.67
CA ARG A 14 10.42 8.26 -7.69
C ARG A 14 9.73 6.97 -7.22
N ALA A 15 9.03 7.03 -6.09
CA ALA A 15 8.27 5.88 -5.58
C ALA A 15 7.17 5.44 -6.57
N GLN A 16 6.55 6.41 -7.24
CA GLN A 16 5.59 6.15 -8.30
C GLN A 16 6.25 5.42 -9.47
N ASN A 17 7.40 5.89 -9.98
CA ASN A 17 8.15 5.26 -11.08
C ASN A 17 8.60 3.82 -10.75
N GLU A 18 9.08 3.59 -9.53
CA GLU A 18 9.45 2.24 -9.05
C GLU A 18 8.22 1.31 -9.01
N THR A 19 7.07 1.84 -8.57
CA THR A 19 5.79 1.11 -8.63
C THR A 19 5.41 0.79 -10.08
N MET A 20 5.59 1.74 -11.01
CA MET A 20 5.23 1.55 -12.42
C MET A 20 6.04 0.41 -13.06
N ALA A 21 7.34 0.33 -12.74
CA ALA A 21 8.22 -0.69 -13.27
C ALA A 21 7.77 -2.09 -12.84
N VAL A 22 7.59 -2.30 -11.52
CA VAL A 22 7.13 -3.59 -10.97
C VAL A 22 5.73 -3.95 -11.49
N LEU A 23 4.86 -2.95 -11.67
CA LEU A 23 3.51 -3.22 -12.18
C LEU A 23 3.51 -3.66 -13.64
N SER A 24 4.41 -3.13 -14.46
CA SER A 24 4.53 -3.55 -15.85
C SER A 24 4.91 -5.02 -15.99
N ASP A 25 5.56 -5.60 -14.99
CA ASP A 25 5.90 -7.02 -14.96
C ASP A 25 4.67 -7.90 -14.68
N TYR A 26 3.82 -7.49 -13.73
CA TYR A 26 2.59 -8.21 -13.37
C TYR A 26 1.42 -8.00 -14.35
N LEU A 27 1.32 -6.80 -14.91
CA LEU A 27 0.21 -6.36 -15.75
C LEU A 27 0.73 -5.55 -16.95
N PRO A 28 1.30 -6.21 -17.96
CA PRO A 28 1.76 -5.53 -19.17
C PRO A 28 0.56 -4.97 -19.95
N MET A 29 0.65 -3.69 -20.35
CA MET A 29 -0.35 -3.07 -21.22
C MET A 29 -0.35 -3.77 -22.59
N ARG A 30 -1.45 -4.45 -22.91
CA ARG A 30 -1.56 -5.25 -24.14
C ARG A 30 -1.84 -4.40 -25.38
N ARG A 31 -2.44 -3.22 -25.18
CA ARG A 31 -2.79 -2.27 -26.24
C ARG A 31 -2.72 -0.83 -25.72
N PRO A 32 -2.52 0.14 -26.60
CA PRO A 32 -2.67 1.55 -26.24
C PRO A 32 -4.09 1.83 -25.69
N PRO A 33 -4.22 2.59 -24.60
CA PRO A 33 -5.51 3.08 -24.13
C PRO A 33 -6.19 3.97 -25.17
N THR A 34 -7.50 3.83 -25.34
CA THR A 34 -8.27 4.67 -26.28
C THR A 34 -8.86 5.92 -25.64
N CYS A 35 -9.06 5.91 -24.32
CA CYS A 35 -9.54 7.05 -23.55
C CYS A 35 -9.08 6.97 -22.09
N THR A 36 -9.34 8.02 -21.30
CA THR A 36 -8.96 8.10 -19.88
C THR A 36 -9.60 7.01 -19.00
N TRP A 37 -10.75 6.48 -19.40
CA TRP A 37 -11.47 5.42 -18.69
C TRP A 37 -11.33 4.06 -19.35
N ASP A 38 -10.31 3.89 -20.19
CA ASP A 38 -10.01 2.60 -20.80
C ASP A 38 -9.80 1.55 -19.71
N VAL A 39 -10.35 0.35 -19.92
CA VAL A 39 -10.24 -0.77 -18.98
C VAL A 39 -8.79 -1.07 -18.60
N GLU A 40 -7.83 -0.89 -19.51
CA GLU A 40 -6.41 -1.09 -19.23
C GLU A 40 -5.89 -0.03 -18.24
N ILE A 41 -6.31 1.23 -18.37
CA ILE A 41 -5.97 2.30 -17.41
C ILE A 41 -6.58 2.01 -16.05
N VAL A 42 -7.87 1.64 -16.01
CA VAL A 42 -8.58 1.38 -14.75
C VAL A 42 -7.95 0.20 -14.00
N LYS A 43 -7.66 -0.91 -14.70
CA LYS A 43 -6.96 -2.06 -14.11
C LYS A 43 -5.59 -1.67 -13.58
N TRP A 44 -4.82 -0.92 -14.36
CA TRP A 44 -3.48 -0.50 -14.00
C TRP A 44 -3.51 0.42 -12.77
N GLN A 45 -4.45 1.35 -12.70
CA GLN A 45 -4.62 2.23 -11.55
C GLN A 45 -4.94 1.44 -10.28
N TYR A 46 -5.87 0.48 -10.36
CA TYR A 46 -6.20 -0.39 -9.24
C TYR A 46 -5.01 -1.26 -8.80
N ALA A 47 -4.31 -1.86 -9.77
CA ALA A 47 -3.13 -2.68 -9.53
C ALA A 47 -1.97 -1.90 -8.90
N SER A 48 -1.82 -0.61 -9.24
CA SER A 48 -0.78 0.24 -8.65
C SER A 48 -0.93 0.39 -7.13
N GLU A 49 -2.16 0.29 -6.61
CA GLU A 49 -2.40 0.30 -5.17
C GLU A 49 -1.90 -0.98 -4.49
N LEU A 50 -1.85 -2.12 -5.21
CA LEU A 50 -1.40 -3.40 -4.65
C LEU A 50 0.10 -3.43 -4.33
N ILE A 51 0.88 -2.69 -5.11
CA ILE A 51 2.35 -2.69 -5.04
C ILE A 51 2.86 -1.62 -4.05
N ARG A 52 2.08 -0.56 -3.83
CA ARG A 52 2.50 0.56 -2.97
C ARG A 52 2.50 0.19 -1.50
N THR A 53 3.53 0.64 -0.79
CA THR A 53 3.58 0.60 0.67
C THR A 53 3.03 1.89 1.27
N TYR A 54 2.18 1.75 2.29
CA TYR A 54 1.51 2.85 2.99
C TYR A 54 2.03 3.07 4.41
N ASP A 55 3.20 2.55 4.77
CA ASP A 55 3.77 2.68 6.12
C ASP A 55 4.01 4.15 6.49
N HIS A 56 4.49 4.97 5.57
CA HIS A 56 4.62 6.42 5.77
C HIS A 56 3.28 7.13 6.04
N ILE A 57 2.16 6.65 5.48
CA ILE A 57 0.83 7.18 5.79
C ILE A 57 0.40 6.75 7.18
N TYR A 58 0.69 5.49 7.56
CA TYR A 58 0.47 5.02 8.92
C TYR A 58 1.25 5.86 9.94
N ASP A 59 2.55 6.12 9.70
CA ASP A 59 3.39 6.92 10.61
C ASP A 59 2.81 8.32 10.81
N ARG A 60 2.34 8.94 9.71
CA ARG A 60 1.66 10.24 9.77
C ARG A 60 0.36 10.17 10.58
N ILE A 61 -0.44 9.12 10.42
CA ILE A 61 -1.68 8.93 11.19
C ILE A 61 -1.35 8.73 12.67
N ALA A 62 -0.38 7.87 12.98
CA ALA A 62 0.04 7.56 14.35
C ALA A 62 0.60 8.80 15.08
N HIS A 63 1.31 9.66 14.35
CA HIS A 63 1.75 10.96 14.84
C HIS A 63 0.58 11.90 15.10
N ASN A 64 -0.28 12.11 14.09
CA ASN A 64 -1.39 13.08 14.17
C ASN A 64 -2.44 12.70 15.22
N LEU A 65 -2.65 11.39 15.46
CA LEU A 65 -3.57 10.88 16.48
C LEU A 65 -2.88 10.58 17.81
N GLU A 66 -1.61 10.95 17.96
CA GLU A 66 -0.82 10.81 19.18
C GLU A 66 -0.87 9.40 19.80
N PHE A 67 -0.71 8.36 18.98
CA PHE A 67 -0.78 6.97 19.44
C PHE A 67 0.16 6.65 20.59
N HIS A 68 1.29 7.37 20.68
CA HIS A 68 2.24 7.27 21.78
C HIS A 68 1.63 7.60 23.16
N LYS A 69 0.51 8.35 23.22
CA LYS A 69 -0.19 8.70 24.47
C LYS A 69 -1.31 7.73 24.85
N PHE A 70 -1.65 6.77 23.99
CA PHE A 70 -2.73 5.81 24.28
C PHE A 70 -2.52 5.01 25.57
N PRO A 71 -1.29 4.58 25.94
CA PRO A 71 -1.07 3.88 27.20
C PRO A 71 -1.47 4.72 28.42
N GLU A 72 -1.25 6.03 28.37
CA GLU A 72 -1.57 6.94 29.47
C GLU A 72 -3.09 7.10 29.63
N TYR A 73 -3.78 7.50 28.55
CA TYR A 73 -5.18 7.89 28.58
C TYR A 73 -6.17 6.72 28.48
N LEU A 74 -5.81 5.68 27.73
CA LEU A 74 -6.72 4.57 27.40
C LEU A 74 -6.33 3.24 28.06
N LYS A 75 -5.17 3.18 28.74
CA LYS A 75 -4.61 1.94 29.30
C LYS A 75 -4.49 0.82 28.26
N VAL A 76 -4.21 1.21 27.01
CA VAL A 76 -3.91 0.30 25.91
C VAL A 76 -2.67 0.74 25.15
N GLY A 77 -1.92 -0.24 24.68
CA GLY A 77 -0.76 -0.07 23.83
C GLY A 77 -0.99 -0.81 22.52
N ILE A 78 -0.48 -0.25 21.43
CA ILE A 78 -0.46 -0.94 20.14
C ILE A 78 0.70 -1.93 20.17
N LYS A 79 0.49 -3.16 19.70
CA LYS A 79 1.57 -4.15 19.59
C LYS A 79 2.49 -3.77 18.44
N ASP A 80 3.80 -3.95 18.63
CA ASP A 80 4.80 -3.75 17.56
C ASP A 80 4.59 -4.74 16.41
N GLN A 81 4.22 -5.98 16.75
CA GLN A 81 3.87 -7.03 15.81
C GLN A 81 2.49 -7.60 16.17
N ASN A 82 1.59 -7.62 15.19
CA ASN A 82 0.31 -8.29 15.34
C ASN A 82 0.51 -9.82 15.41
N THR A 83 -0.31 -10.46 16.24
CA THR A 83 -0.33 -11.91 16.47
C THR A 83 -1.61 -12.58 15.97
N ILE A 84 -2.72 -11.84 15.83
CA ILE A 84 -4.00 -12.38 15.33
C ILE A 84 -4.07 -12.35 13.81
N THR A 85 -3.71 -11.22 13.20
CA THR A 85 -3.69 -11.03 11.74
C THR A 85 -2.54 -10.11 11.38
N GLU A 86 -1.95 -10.29 10.19
CA GLU A 86 -0.91 -9.39 9.70
C GLU A 86 -1.40 -7.93 9.69
N LYS A 87 -0.50 -6.97 9.93
CA LYS A 87 -0.82 -5.54 9.87
C LYS A 87 -1.34 -5.15 8.49
N TRP A 88 -0.78 -5.73 7.44
CA TRP A 88 -1.07 -5.44 6.04
C TRP A 88 -1.49 -6.70 5.26
N PRO A 89 -2.64 -7.32 5.59
CA PRO A 89 -2.96 -8.67 5.12
C PRO A 89 -3.32 -8.73 3.63
N PHE A 90 -3.62 -7.59 3.01
CA PHE A 90 -4.02 -7.49 1.60
C PHE A 90 -2.88 -7.05 0.68
N ARG A 91 -1.67 -6.83 1.20
CA ARG A 91 -0.50 -6.57 0.35
C ARG A 91 -0.04 -7.86 -0.30
N LEU A 92 0.57 -7.73 -1.49
CA LEU A 92 1.26 -8.83 -2.14
C LEU A 92 2.42 -9.28 -1.22
N LYS A 93 2.49 -10.58 -0.95
CA LYS A 93 3.55 -11.18 -0.14
C LYS A 93 4.72 -11.61 -1.02
N LEU A 94 4.41 -12.05 -2.23
CA LEU A 94 5.36 -12.49 -3.23
C LEU A 94 5.78 -11.32 -4.12
N LYS A 95 7.06 -11.27 -4.42
CA LYS A 95 7.65 -10.39 -5.42
C LYS A 95 7.56 -11.04 -6.80
N PHE A 96 7.58 -10.21 -7.83
CA PHE A 96 7.57 -10.70 -9.20
C PHE A 96 8.74 -11.66 -9.43
N GLY A 97 8.50 -12.75 -10.16
CA GLY A 97 9.47 -13.81 -10.41
C GLY A 97 9.54 -14.89 -9.34
N GLN A 98 8.90 -14.72 -8.16
CA GLN A 98 8.73 -15.82 -7.22
C GLN A 98 7.64 -16.79 -7.70
N GLU A 99 7.80 -18.08 -7.38
CA GLU A 99 6.78 -19.08 -7.67
C GLU A 99 5.44 -18.68 -7.02
N GLY A 100 4.39 -18.62 -7.84
CA GLY A 100 3.04 -18.24 -7.40
C GLY A 100 2.76 -16.74 -7.31
N ALA A 101 3.72 -15.87 -7.60
CA ALA A 101 3.53 -14.41 -7.50
C ALA A 101 2.39 -13.89 -8.37
N GLN A 102 2.28 -14.36 -9.62
CA GLN A 102 1.19 -13.97 -10.52
C GLN A 102 -0.18 -14.43 -10.00
N GLN A 103 -0.25 -15.64 -9.42
CA GLN A 103 -1.50 -16.20 -8.91
C GLN A 103 -1.97 -15.44 -7.67
N GLU A 104 -1.03 -15.02 -6.79
CA GLU A 104 -1.34 -14.12 -5.69
C GLU A 104 -1.87 -12.78 -6.21
N PHE A 105 -1.17 -12.17 -7.17
CA PHE A 105 -1.57 -10.90 -7.77
C PHE A 105 -2.98 -10.97 -8.36
N ASP A 106 -3.26 -11.97 -9.20
CA ASP A 106 -4.57 -12.15 -9.84
C ASP A 106 -5.66 -12.40 -8.79
N ARG A 107 -5.36 -13.17 -7.73
CA ARG A 107 -6.28 -13.41 -6.62
C ARG A 107 -6.61 -12.11 -5.88
N VAL A 108 -5.62 -11.29 -5.55
CA VAL A 108 -5.84 -10.02 -4.82
C VAL A 108 -6.59 -9.02 -5.70
N MET A 109 -6.25 -8.92 -6.98
CA MET A 109 -6.98 -8.10 -7.96
C MET A 109 -8.47 -8.47 -8.05
N GLY A 110 -8.80 -9.77 -7.93
CA GLY A 110 -10.18 -10.25 -7.97
C GLY A 110 -11.00 -10.03 -6.70
N GLN A 111 -10.36 -9.72 -5.55
CA GLN A 111 -11.05 -9.63 -4.26
C GLN A 111 -11.82 -8.32 -4.04
N ALA A 112 -11.63 -7.30 -4.89
CA ALA A 112 -12.24 -5.98 -4.74
C ALA A 112 -11.98 -5.30 -3.37
N ILE A 113 -10.89 -5.66 -2.69
CA ILE A 113 -10.48 -5.10 -1.39
C ILE A 113 -9.37 -4.06 -1.60
N THR A 114 -9.37 -2.99 -0.79
CA THR A 114 -8.29 -2.00 -0.80
C THR A 114 -7.08 -2.47 0.01
N THR A 115 -5.89 -2.32 -0.55
CA THR A 115 -4.60 -2.57 0.14
C THR A 115 -4.20 -1.48 1.12
N LYS A 116 -5.00 -0.41 1.19
CA LYS A 116 -4.88 0.66 2.19
C LYS A 116 -5.46 0.22 3.54
N ALA A 117 -6.27 -0.83 3.57
CA ALA A 117 -6.80 -1.37 4.82
C ALA A 117 -5.66 -2.04 5.62
N PHE A 118 -5.58 -1.70 6.90
CA PHE A 118 -4.61 -2.28 7.84
C PHE A 118 -5.25 -2.53 9.19
N TYR A 119 -4.66 -3.44 9.95
CA TYR A 119 -5.12 -3.82 11.27
C TYR A 119 -4.10 -3.41 12.33
N LEU A 120 -4.60 -2.84 13.43
CA LEU A 120 -3.81 -2.59 14.63
C LEU A 120 -4.28 -3.52 15.72
N GLU A 121 -3.34 -4.26 16.30
CA GLU A 121 -3.62 -5.09 17.45
C GLU A 121 -3.25 -4.36 18.73
N PHE A 122 -4.22 -4.25 19.64
CA PHE A 122 -4.05 -3.59 20.93
C PHE A 122 -3.81 -4.61 22.04
N LYS A 123 -3.04 -4.22 23.04
CA LYS A 123 -2.88 -4.91 24.32
C LYS A 123 -3.22 -3.96 25.46
N ARG A 124 -3.71 -4.49 26.58
CA ARG A 124 -3.81 -3.71 27.82
C ARG A 124 -2.40 -3.42 28.35
N VAL A 125 -2.22 -2.27 28.98
CA VAL A 125 -0.98 -1.81 29.63
C VAL A 125 -1.26 -1.38 31.05
#